data_AF-A0A7S0TTD3-F1
#
_entry.id   AF-A0A7S0TTD3-F1
#
_cell.length_a   1.000
_cell.length_b   1.000
_cell.length_c   1.000
_cell.angle_alpha   90.00
_cell.angle_beta   90.00
_cell.angle_gamma   90.00
#
_symmetry.space_group_name_H-M   'P 1'
#
loop_
_entity.id
_entity.type
_entity.pdbx_description
1 polymer ?
#
loop_
_entity_poly.entity_id
_entity_poly.type
_entity_poly.pdbx_seq_one_letter_code
_entity_poly.pdbx_strand_id
1 'polypeptide(L)'
;LCLDALHVQDSLEETWGQTVDAFATIRKATAGEASVLTRVVDEAVGLYAAAGCVYLELRTGLKPLPDKRNFLSVVGAAIKRAEGKYGVVVRLLVSVDRGASVAEAEEAVSIAIEAFEGQNREHG
;
A
#
# COMPACT_ATOMS: atom_id res chain seq x y z
N LEU A 1 9.66 -37.72 -3.16
CA LEU A 1 8.57 -36.91 -2.59
C LEU A 1 7.47 -36.87 -3.64
N CYS A 2 6.35 -37.52 -3.35
CA CYS A 2 5.22 -37.68 -4.26
C CYS A 2 4.49 -36.34 -4.40
N LEU A 3 4.38 -35.83 -5.63
CA LEU A 3 3.69 -34.57 -5.95
C LEU A 3 2.15 -34.67 -5.76
N ASP A 4 1.61 -35.87 -5.51
CA ASP A 4 0.18 -36.12 -5.31
C ASP A 4 -0.33 -35.78 -3.89
N ALA A 5 0.56 -35.31 -2.99
CA ALA A 5 0.23 -35.02 -1.59
C ALA A 5 -0.19 -33.56 -1.32
N LEU A 6 -0.18 -32.67 -2.31
CA LEU A 6 -0.82 -31.35 -2.19
C LEU A 6 -2.28 -31.48 -2.62
N HIS A 7 -3.08 -32.11 -1.76
CA HIS A 7 -4.53 -31.95 -1.79
C HIS A 7 -4.83 -30.46 -1.60
N VAL A 8 -5.06 -29.73 -2.70
CA VAL A 8 -5.75 -28.44 -2.67
C VAL A 8 -7.22 -28.78 -2.39
N GLN A 9 -7.54 -28.94 -1.11
CA GLN A 9 -8.88 -29.30 -0.62
C GLN A 9 -9.84 -28.13 -0.65
N ASP A 10 -9.33 -26.90 -0.62
CA ASP A 10 -10.15 -25.70 -0.59
C ASP A 10 -10.49 -25.29 -2.02
N SER A 11 -11.76 -25.01 -2.28
CA SER A 11 -12.17 -24.45 -3.56
C SER A 11 -11.48 -23.09 -3.78
N LEU A 12 -11.25 -22.71 -5.05
CA LEU A 12 -10.71 -21.38 -5.38
C LEU A 12 -11.56 -20.24 -4.78
N GLU A 13 -12.86 -20.47 -4.61
CA GLU A 13 -13.78 -19.51 -3.99
C GLU A 13 -13.56 -19.40 -2.48
N GLU A 14 -13.32 -20.53 -1.80
CA GLU A 14 -13.06 -20.58 -0.37
C GLU A 14 -11.71 -19.94 -0.01
N THR A 15 -10.66 -20.25 -0.77
CA THR A 15 -9.34 -19.62 -0.61
C THR A 15 -9.37 -18.12 -0.91
N TRP A 16 -10.18 -17.69 -1.89
CA TRP A 16 -10.38 -16.27 -2.19
C TRP A 16 -11.11 -15.56 -1.05
N GLY A 17 -12.21 -16.12 -0.54
CA GLY A 17 -12.96 -15.56 0.59
C GLY A 17 -12.09 -15.37 1.83
N GLN A 18 -11.34 -16.40 2.22
CA GLN A 18 -10.38 -16.34 3.33
C GLN A 18 -9.31 -15.25 3.12
N THR A 19 -8.83 -15.10 1.89
CA THR A 19 -7.86 -14.05 1.54
C THR A 19 -8.45 -12.65 1.75
N VAL A 20 -9.68 -12.42 1.26
CA VAL A 20 -10.38 -11.14 1.44
C VAL A 20 -10.56 -10.82 2.92
N ASP A 21 -10.96 -11.80 3.74
CA ASP A 21 -11.15 -11.63 5.20
C ASP A 21 -9.84 -11.33 5.93
N ALA A 22 -8.74 -11.99 5.54
CA ALA A 22 -7.42 -11.71 6.06
C ALA A 22 -6.99 -10.26 5.76
N PHE A 23 -7.19 -9.80 4.52
CA PHE A 23 -6.90 -8.41 4.15
C PHE A 23 -7.79 -7.40 4.88
N ALA A 24 -9.07 -7.72 5.12
CA ALA A 24 -9.96 -6.88 5.92
C ALA A 24 -9.46 -6.73 7.36
N THR A 25 -8.94 -7.82 7.95
CA THR A 25 -8.36 -7.83 9.30
C THR A 25 -7.08 -7.00 9.35
N ILE A 26 -6.16 -7.20 8.40
CA ILE A 26 -4.93 -6.42 8.28
C ILE A 26 -5.26 -4.93 8.10
N ARG A 27 -6.25 -4.61 7.26
CA ARG A 27 -6.70 -3.24 7.04
C ARG A 27 -7.12 -2.59 8.35
N LYS A 28 -7.93 -3.25 9.18
CA LYS A 28 -8.35 -2.73 10.49
C LYS A 28 -7.16 -2.50 11.42
N ALA A 29 -6.20 -3.42 11.46
CA ALA A 29 -5.02 -3.31 12.32
C ALA A 29 -4.03 -2.21 11.89
N THR A 30 -3.99 -1.87 10.60
CA THR A 30 -2.97 -0.95 10.03
C THR A 30 -3.49 0.45 9.70
N ALA A 31 -4.80 0.66 9.73
CA ALA A 31 -5.44 1.88 9.28
C ALA A 31 -5.90 2.82 10.40
N GLY A 32 -5.39 2.63 11.64
CA GLY A 32 -5.81 3.43 12.80
C GLY A 32 -4.77 4.44 13.29
N GLU A 33 -3.49 4.24 12.97
CA GLU A 33 -2.40 5.04 13.55
C GLU A 33 -1.30 5.35 12.54
N ALA A 34 -0.87 6.61 12.48
CA ALA A 34 0.18 7.07 11.56
C ALA A 34 1.54 6.42 11.85
N SER A 35 1.82 6.12 13.12
CA SER A 35 3.01 5.40 13.58
C SER A 35 3.07 3.97 13.01
N VAL A 36 1.94 3.26 13.05
CA VAL A 36 1.79 1.90 12.49
C VAL A 36 1.99 1.94 10.98
N LEU A 37 1.31 2.86 10.29
CA LEU A 37 1.45 3.02 8.84
C LEU A 37 2.90 3.29 8.43
N THR A 38 3.56 4.20 9.14
CA THR A 38 4.96 4.55 8.93
C THR A 38 5.88 3.34 9.09
N ARG A 39 5.65 2.54 10.14
CA ARG A 39 6.42 1.32 10.42
C ARG A 39 6.22 0.27 9.32
N VAL A 40 4.98 0.04 8.90
CA VAL A 40 4.65 -0.94 7.85
C VAL A 40 5.33 -0.56 6.54
N VAL A 41 5.35 0.72 6.16
CA VAL A 41 6.07 1.19 4.96
C VAL A 41 7.58 0.98 5.08
N ASP A 42 8.18 1.34 6.22
CA ASP A 42 9.63 1.15 6.43
C ASP A 42 10.04 -0.33 6.37
N GLU A 43 9.27 -1.22 7.02
CA GLU A 43 9.51 -2.66 7.01
C GLU A 43 9.32 -3.25 5.60
N ALA A 44 8.27 -2.85 4.87
CA ALA A 44 8.03 -3.33 3.51
C ALA A 44 9.18 -2.94 2.57
N VAL A 45 9.61 -1.67 2.57
CA VAL A 45 10.73 -1.21 1.73
C VAL A 45 12.03 -1.93 2.13
N GLY A 46 12.29 -2.08 3.43
CA GLY A 46 13.47 -2.78 3.93
C GLY A 46 13.56 -4.24 3.48
N LEU A 47 12.42 -4.96 3.46
CA LEU A 47 12.34 -6.34 2.96
C LEU A 47 12.72 -6.44 1.49
N TYR A 48 12.21 -5.53 0.64
CA TYR A 48 12.56 -5.51 -0.78
C TYR A 48 14.01 -5.10 -1.01
N ALA A 49 14.50 -4.09 -0.27
CA ALA A 49 15.89 -3.66 -0.33
C ALA A 49 16.86 -4.82 0.00
N ALA A 50 16.56 -5.58 1.05
CA ALA A 50 17.35 -6.75 1.45
C ALA A 50 17.37 -7.86 0.39
N ALA A 51 16.34 -7.92 -0.46
CA ALA A 51 16.27 -8.83 -1.61
C ALA A 51 16.99 -8.28 -2.87
N GLY A 52 17.70 -7.16 -2.77
CA GLY A 52 18.43 -6.53 -3.89
C GLY A 52 17.55 -5.67 -4.81
N CYS A 53 16.33 -5.32 -4.37
CA CYS A 53 15.47 -4.41 -5.12
C CYS A 53 16.05 -2.98 -5.09
N VAL A 54 16.26 -2.38 -6.26
CA VAL A 54 16.75 -0.99 -6.41
C VAL A 54 15.64 0.01 -6.74
N TYR A 55 14.50 -0.48 -7.22
CA TYR A 55 13.32 0.31 -7.57
C TYR A 55 12.04 -0.44 -7.21
N LEU A 56 11.15 0.21 -6.46
CA LEU A 56 9.90 -0.36 -5.95
C LEU A 56 8.70 0.54 -6.27
N GLU A 57 7.69 -0.02 -6.96
CA GLU A 57 6.37 0.59 -7.06
C GLU A 57 5.46 0.06 -5.95
N LEU A 58 5.36 0.84 -4.86
CA LEU A 58 4.48 0.52 -3.76
C LEU A 58 3.04 0.92 -4.11
N ARG A 59 2.07 0.02 -3.89
CA ARG A 59 0.65 0.29 -4.13
C ARG A 59 -0.13 0.31 -2.84
N THR A 60 -1.04 1.27 -2.68
CA THR A 60 -1.98 1.29 -1.55
C THR A 60 -3.31 1.92 -1.94
N GLY A 61 -4.40 1.38 -1.40
CA GLY A 61 -5.68 2.11 -1.36
C GLY A 61 -5.62 3.21 -0.29
N LEU A 62 -6.23 4.37 -0.57
CA LEU A 62 -6.31 5.45 0.42
C LEU A 62 -7.28 5.05 1.53
N LYS A 63 -6.85 5.27 2.77
CA LYS A 63 -7.66 5.03 3.97
C LYS A 63 -7.81 6.37 4.71
N PRO A 64 -8.84 6.55 5.54
CA PRO A 64 -8.92 7.74 6.39
C PRO A 64 -7.77 7.72 7.42
N LEU A 65 -6.92 8.76 7.53
CA LEU A 65 -6.18 9.02 8.79
C LEU A 65 -5.52 10.42 8.92
N PRO A 66 -6.12 11.43 9.60
CA PRO A 66 -7.55 11.54 9.91
C PRO A 66 -8.43 11.56 8.65
N ASP A 67 -7.86 11.86 7.48
CA ASP A 67 -8.50 11.78 6.16
C ASP A 67 -7.58 11.12 5.12
N LYS A 68 -8.08 10.94 3.89
CA LYS A 68 -7.34 10.29 2.79
C LYS A 68 -6.09 11.09 2.35
N ARG A 69 -6.11 12.42 2.47
CA ARG A 69 -4.97 13.29 2.10
C ARG A 69 -3.86 13.17 3.13
N ASN A 70 -4.20 13.19 4.42
CA ASN A 70 -3.22 13.00 5.47
C ASN A 70 -2.64 11.59 5.47
N PHE A 71 -3.46 10.57 5.18
CA PHE A 71 -2.95 9.21 4.95
C PHE A 71 -1.88 9.20 3.86
N LEU A 72 -2.17 9.80 2.70
CA LEU A 72 -1.21 9.88 1.60
C LEU A 72 0.06 10.64 1.99
N SER A 73 -0.06 11.74 2.72
CA SER A 73 1.06 12.53 3.24
C SER A 73 1.96 11.70 4.17
N VAL A 74 1.37 10.96 5.12
CA VAL A 74 2.10 10.06 6.04
C VAL A 74 2.83 8.97 5.27
N VAL A 75 2.19 8.33 4.29
CA VAL A 75 2.84 7.33 3.42
C VAL A 75 4.00 7.96 2.65
N GLY A 76 3.80 9.12 2.03
CA GLY A 76 4.84 9.83 1.29
C GLY A 76 6.05 10.18 2.16
N ALA A 77 5.84 10.68 3.37
CA ALA A 77 6.91 10.97 4.33
C ALA A 77 7.64 9.70 4.78
N ALA A 78 6.91 8.60 5.00
CA ALA A 78 7.51 7.31 5.35
C ALA A 78 8.35 6.74 4.20
N ILE A 79 7.87 6.86 2.96
CA ILE A 79 8.60 6.48 1.75
C ILE A 79 9.91 7.27 1.66
N LYS A 80 9.88 8.61 1.71
CA LYS A 80 11.08 9.46 1.61
C LYS A 80 12.15 9.07 2.64
N ARG A 81 11.74 8.78 3.88
CA ARG A 81 12.67 8.27 4.90
C ARG A 81 13.24 6.91 4.55
N ALA A 82 12.41 5.97 4.10
CA ALA A 82 12.83 4.62 3.75
C ALA A 82 13.78 4.62 2.53
N GLU A 83 13.52 5.44 1.52
CA GLU A 83 14.42 5.64 0.37
C GLU A 83 15.81 6.07 0.84
N GLY A 84 15.90 7.08 1.72
CA GLY A 84 17.18 7.55 2.27
C GLY A 84 17.88 6.53 3.16
N LYS A 85 17.12 5.70 3.87
CA LYS A 85 17.64 4.66 4.78
C LYS A 85 18.18 3.44 4.03
N TYR A 86 17.49 3.00 2.98
CA TYR A 86 17.77 1.72 2.31
C TYR A 86 18.42 1.88 0.92
N GLY A 87 18.50 3.09 0.37
CA GLY A 87 19.07 3.34 -0.95
C GLY A 87 18.23 2.80 -2.11
N VAL A 88 16.92 2.62 -1.89
CA VAL A 88 15.95 2.16 -2.89
C VAL A 88 15.17 3.35 -3.41
N VAL A 89 14.87 3.39 -4.70
CA VAL A 89 13.95 4.37 -5.28
C VAL A 89 12.52 3.82 -5.18
N VAL A 90 11.62 4.55 -4.55
CA VAL A 90 10.24 4.12 -4.32
C VAL A 90 9.28 5.09 -5.01
N ARG A 91 8.31 4.54 -5.74
CA ARG A 91 7.20 5.30 -6.32
C ARG A 91 5.88 4.76 -5.80
N LEU A 92 4.92 5.65 -5.61
CA LEU A 92 3.63 5.33 -5.02
C LEU A 92 2.53 5.31 -6.08
N LEU A 93 1.77 4.22 -6.12
CA LEU A 93 0.57 4.09 -6.94
C LEU A 93 -0.66 4.00 -6.02
N VAL A 94 -1.59 4.93 -6.21
CA VAL A 94 -2.88 4.91 -5.50
C VAL A 94 -3.78 3.87 -6.15
N SER A 95 -4.26 2.92 -5.35
CA SER A 95 -5.14 1.84 -5.79
C SER A 95 -6.61 2.22 -5.59
N VAL A 96 -7.44 1.87 -6.57
CA VAL A 96 -8.90 1.98 -6.49
C VAL A 96 -9.47 0.59 -6.22
N ASP A 97 -10.27 0.48 -5.15
CA ASP A 97 -11.00 -0.75 -4.84
C ASP A 97 -12.15 -0.93 -5.84
N ARG A 98 -12.28 -2.12 -6.42
CA ARG A 98 -13.35 -2.46 -7.36
C ARG A 98 -14.73 -2.49 -6.69
N GLY A 99 -14.77 -2.67 -5.37
CA GLY A 99 -16.00 -2.59 -4.58
C GLY A 99 -16.41 -1.17 -4.18
N ALA A 100 -15.56 -0.15 -4.44
CA ALA A 100 -15.87 1.23 -4.10
C ALA A 100 -16.87 1.85 -5.09
N SER A 101 -17.58 2.87 -4.62
CA SER A 101 -18.40 3.70 -5.48
C SER A 101 -17.54 4.52 -6.46
N VAL A 102 -18.13 4.93 -7.59
CA VAL A 102 -17.45 5.80 -8.57
C VAL A 102 -16.96 7.09 -7.90
N ALA A 103 -17.76 7.70 -7.03
CA ALA A 103 -17.39 8.92 -6.32
C ALA A 103 -16.15 8.72 -5.41
N GLU A 104 -16.05 7.59 -4.71
CA GLU A 104 -14.87 7.27 -3.89
C GLU A 104 -13.62 7.02 -4.74
N ALA A 105 -13.78 6.44 -5.94
CA ALA A 105 -12.70 6.24 -6.90
C ALA A 105 -12.21 7.58 -7.47
N GLU A 106 -13.13 8.45 -7.88
CA GLU A 106 -12.82 9.81 -8.36
C GLU A 106 -12.09 10.62 -7.31
N GLU A 107 -12.54 10.56 -6.05
CA GLU A 107 -11.86 11.22 -4.92
C GLU A 107 -10.42 10.71 -4.77
N ALA A 108 -10.21 9.39 -4.83
CA ALA A 108 -8.87 8.81 -4.70
C ALA A 108 -7.92 9.25 -5.82
N VAL A 109 -8.43 9.31 -7.06
CA VAL A 109 -7.69 9.81 -8.23
C VAL A 109 -7.38 11.30 -8.08
N SER A 110 -8.35 12.12 -7.66
CA SER A 110 -8.16 13.56 -7.45
C SER A 110 -7.06 13.84 -6.42
N ILE A 111 -7.09 13.12 -5.29
CA ILE A 111 -6.06 13.25 -4.25
C ILE A 111 -4.67 12.87 -4.78
N ALA A 112 -4.58 11.83 -5.61
CA ALA A 112 -3.32 11.43 -6.22
C ALA A 112 -2.76 12.49 -7.17
N ILE A 113 -3.62 13.10 -8.00
CA ILE A 113 -3.24 14.19 -8.92
C ILE A 113 -2.76 15.42 -8.13
N GLU A 114 -3.53 15.86 -7.13
CA GLU A 114 -3.17 16.97 -6.25
C GLU A 114 -1.78 16.77 -5.62
N ALA A 115 -1.51 15.57 -5.10
CA ALA A 115 -0.23 15.24 -4.50
C ALA A 115 0.94 15.27 -5.51
N PHE A 116 0.71 14.79 -6.74
CA PHE A 116 1.71 14.82 -7.81
C PHE A 116 2.03 16.26 -8.24
N GLU A 117 1.01 17.09 -8.45
CA GLU A 117 1.20 18.49 -8.82
C GLU A 117 1.91 19.29 -7.71
N GLY A 118 1.56 19.03 -6.45
CA GLY A 118 2.22 19.65 -5.29
C GLY A 118 3.72 19.37 -5.26
N GLN A 119 4.14 18.13 -5.52
CA GLN A 119 5.56 17.75 -5.56
C GLN A 119 6.33 18.47 -6.67
N ASN A 120 5.72 18.66 -7.84
CA ASN A 120 6.37 19.31 -8.97
C ASN A 120 6.54 20.82 -8.77
N ARG A 121 5.66 21.47 -8.01
CA ARG A 121 5.78 22.90 -7.68
C ARG A 121 6.88 23.21 -6.66
N GLU A 122 7.23 22.26 -5.80
CA GLU A 122 8.31 22.43 -4.81
C GLU A 122 9.73 22.24 -5.42
N HIS A 123 9.82 21.65 -6.62
CA HIS A 123 11.09 21.31 -7.28
C HIS A 123 11.33 22.07 -8.60
N GLY A 124 10.44 22.99 -8.99
CA GLY A 124 10.55 23.84 -10.18
C GLY A 124 10.78 25.30 -9.82
#